data_AF-A0AAN9AI72-F1
#
_entry.id   AF-A0AAN9AI72-F1
#
_cell.length_a   1.000
_cell.length_b   1.000
_cell.length_c   1.000
_cell.angle_alpha   90.00
_cell.angle_beta   90.00
_cell.angle_gamma   90.00
#
_symmetry.space_group_name_H-M   'P 1'
#
loop_
_entity.id
_entity.type
_entity.pdbx_description
1 polymer ?
#
loop_
_entity_poly.entity_id
_entity_poly.type
_entity_poly.pdbx_seq_one_letter_code
_entity_poly.pdbx_strand_id
1 'polypeptide(L)' 'MWYNFDPNLEQNPLTYHAGCPVLKGHKWIVNKWIWTAGNMFLRPCGLNPNSTHLDVEHFLFSRK' A
#
# COMPACT_ATOMS: atom_id res chain seq x y z
N MET A 1 -5.98 -3.18 3.55
CA MET A 1 -4.64 -2.56 3.60
C MET A 1 -4.45 -1.82 2.29
N TRP A 2 -3.80 -0.66 2.29
CA TRP A 2 -3.54 0.13 1.07
C TRP A 2 -2.04 0.40 0.96
N TYR A 3 -1.60 0.82 -0.22
CA TYR A 3 -0.23 1.25 -0.47
C TYR A 3 -0.20 2.77 -0.55
N ASN A 4 0.75 3.42 0.11
CA ASN A 4 0.92 4.88 0.04
C ASN A 4 1.77 5.31 -1.18
N PHE A 5 2.52 4.38 -1.76
CA PHE A 5 3.43 4.61 -2.88
C PHE A 5 3.11 3.64 -4.00
N ASP A 6 3.17 4.11 -5.23
CA ASP A 6 3.10 3.27 -6.43
C ASP A 6 4.34 2.36 -6.51
N PRO A 7 4.32 1.29 -7.34
CA PRO A 7 5.44 0.34 -7.45
C PRO A 7 6.79 0.95 -7.84
N ASN A 8 6.79 2.16 -8.40
CA ASN A 8 7.97 2.95 -8.75
C ASN A 8 8.49 3.85 -7.60
N LEU A 9 7.93 3.73 -6.39
CA LEU A 9 8.22 4.54 -5.20
C LEU A 9 7.77 6.00 -5.27
N GLU A 10 6.91 6.36 -6.23
CA GLU A 10 6.26 7.66 -6.23
C GLU A 10 5.08 7.66 -5.25
N GLN A 11 4.91 8.76 -4.53
CA GLN A 11 3.82 8.89 -3.58
C GLN A 11 2.50 9.00 -4.34
N ASN A 12 1.52 8.19 -3.96
CA ASN A 12 0.21 8.18 -4.61
C ASN A 12 -0.75 9.15 -3.88
N PRO A 13 -1.11 10.31 -4.46
CA PRO A 13 -1.94 11.32 -3.79
C PRO A 13 -3.37 10.85 -3.51
N LEU A 14 -3.84 9.81 -4.21
CA LEU A 14 -5.19 9.25 -4.01
C LEU A 14 -5.32 8.50 -2.68
N THR A 15 -4.19 8.27 -1.99
CA THR A 15 -4.13 7.50 -0.74
C THR A 15 -4.19 8.37 0.51
N TYR A 16 -4.30 9.70 0.34
CA TYR A 16 -4.54 10.61 1.46
C TYR A 16 -5.84 10.26 2.18
N HIS A 17 -5.74 10.05 3.48
CA HIS A 17 -6.86 9.63 4.31
C HIS A 17 -6.75 10.23 5.71
N ALA A 18 -7.89 10.37 6.37
CA ALA A 18 -8.01 10.82 7.74
C ALA A 18 -9.15 10.06 8.44
N GLY A 19 -9.22 10.21 9.76
CA GLY A 19 -10.38 9.78 10.52
C GLY A 19 -11.39 10.92 10.63
N CYS A 20 -12.64 10.67 10.26
CA CYS A 20 -13.73 11.60 10.56
C CYS A 20 -13.95 11.77 12.07
N PRO A 21 -14.51 12.90 12.53
CA PRO A 21 -14.85 13.13 13.93
C PRO A 21 -15.80 12.07 14.51
N VAL A 22 -15.62 11.74 15.79
CA VAL A 22 -16.55 10.87 16.54
C VAL A 22 -17.61 11.74 17.20
N LEU A 23 -18.86 11.66 16.74
CA LEU A 23 -19.96 12.49 17.27
C LEU A 23 -20.47 12.02 18.64
N LYS A 24 -20.34 10.74 18.96
CA LYS A 24 -20.73 10.15 20.24
C LYS A 24 -19.96 8.83 20.47
N GLY A 25 -19.55 8.55 21.70
CA GLY A 25 -18.86 7.30 22.06
C GLY A 25 -17.35 7.35 21.84
N HIS A 26 -16.74 6.20 21.48
CA HIS A 26 -15.29 6.05 21.37
C HIS A 26 -14.88 5.33 20.07
N LYS A 27 -13.70 5.68 19.55
CA LYS A 27 -13.05 5.02 18.41
C LYS A 27 -11.66 4.59 18.81
N TRP A 28 -11.38 3.29 18.71
CA TRP A 28 -10.05 2.71 18.95
C TRP A 28 -9.53 2.12 17.64
N ILE A 29 -8.30 2.48 17.28
CA ILE A 29 -7.65 2.01 16.05
C ILE A 29 -6.19 1.67 16.34
N VAL A 30 -5.64 0.74 15.56
CA VAL A 30 -4.21 0.47 15.49
C VAL A 30 -3.79 0.47 14.02
N ASN A 31 -2.71 1.16 13.72
CA ASN A 31 -2.09 1.17 12.41
C ASN A 31 -0.74 0.48 12.49
N LYS A 32 -0.44 -0.33 11.48
CA LYS A 32 0.91 -0.85 11.25
C LYS A 32 1.44 -0.23 9.97
N TRP A 33 2.51 0.55 10.10
CA TRP A 33 3.21 1.07 8.93
C TRP A 33 4.28 0.08 8.49
N ILE A 34 4.30 -0.18 7.19
CA ILE A 34 5.24 -1.09 6.55
C ILE A 34 6.06 -0.22 5.60
N TRP A 35 7.36 -0.18 5.82
CA TRP A 35 8.30 0.60 5.02
C TRP A 35 8.78 -0.20 3.82
N THR A 36 9.17 0.48 2.75
CA THR A 36 9.71 -0.16 1.55
C THR A 36 11.05 -0.83 1.83
N ALA A 37 11.88 -0.19 2.65
CA ALA A 37 13.11 -0.79 3.18
C ALA A 37 12.81 -2.09 3.95
N GLY A 38 13.51 -3.17 3.61
CA GLY A 38 13.30 -4.50 4.20
C GLY A 38 12.20 -5.34 3.56
N ASN A 39 11.41 -4.79 2.63
CA ASN A 39 10.38 -5.56 1.90
C ASN A 39 10.82 -6.09 0.53
N MET A 40 12.07 -5.87 0.13
CA MET A 40 12.62 -6.28 -1.17
C MET A 40 12.43 -7.76 -1.53
N PHE A 41 12.36 -8.65 -0.52
CA PHE A 41 12.19 -10.09 -0.72
C PHE A 41 10.74 -10.58 -0.58
N LEU A 42 9.89 -9.77 0.05
CA LEU A 42 8.48 -10.10 0.29
C LEU A 42 7.56 -9.50 -0.78
N ARG A 43 8.00 -8.40 -1.41
CA ARG A 43 7.24 -7.70 -2.44
C ARG A 43 8.16 -7.24 -3.57
N PRO A 44 8.08 -7.84 -4.77
CA PRO A 44 8.87 -7.43 -5.92
C PRO A 44 8.44 -6.05 -6.45
N CYS A 45 9.33 -5.41 -7.20
CA CYS A 45 9.03 -4.22 -7.95
C CYS A 45 8.13 -4.52 -9.17
N GLY A 46 7.51 -3.47 -9.72
CA GLY A 46 6.79 -3.57 -10.99
C GLY A 46 7.74 -3.92 -12.15
N LEU A 47 7.23 -4.63 -13.16
CA LEU A 47 8.01 -4.96 -14.36
C LEU A 47 8.19 -3.75 -15.29
N ASN A 48 7.29 -2.76 -15.19
CA ASN A 48 7.33 -1.53 -15.95
C ASN A 48 7.28 -0.33 -14.99
N PRO A 49 7.81 0.85 -15.38
CA PRO A 49 7.75 2.06 -14.57
C PRO A 49 6.31 2.47 -14.17
N ASN A 50 5.34 2.19 -15.04
CA ASN A 50 3.93 2.54 -14.83
C ASN A 50 3.10 1.35 -14.31
N SER A 51 3.74 0.29 -13.82
CA SER A 51 3.03 -0.84 -13.25
C SER A 51 2.17 -0.39 -12.06
N THR A 52 0.97 -0.92 -11.98
CA THR A 52 0.06 -0.72 -10.84
C THR A 52 0.28 -1.78 -9.76
N HIS A 53 -0.31 -1.58 -8.58
CA HIS A 53 -0.30 -2.61 -7.54
C HIS A 53 -1.02 -3.90 -7.97
N LEU A 54 -2.05 -3.79 -8.81
CA LEU A 54 -2.78 -4.93 -9.34
C LEU A 54 -1.89 -5.79 -10.25
N ASP A 55 -1.01 -5.16 -11.04
CA ASP A 55 -0.07 -5.87 -11.90
C ASP A 55 0.95 -6.68 -11.08
N VAL A 56 1.48 -6.07 -10.00
CA VAL A 56 2.42 -6.73 -9.08
C VAL A 56 1.75 -7.89 -8.34
N GLU A 57 0.50 -7.69 -7.91
CA GLU A 57 -0.27 -8.71 -7.20
C GLU A 57 -0.62 -9.88 -8.12
N HIS A 58 -1.09 -9.61 -9.35
CA HIS A 58 -1.33 -10.65 -10.34
C HIS A 58 -0.06 -11.49 -10.57
N PHE A 59 1.10 -10.86 -10.73
CA PHE A 59 2.37 -11.57 -10.85
C PHE A 59 2.70 -12.44 -9.63
N LEU A 60 2.50 -11.91 -8.42
CA LEU A 60 2.77 -12.63 -7.16
C LEU A 60 1.85 -13.85 -7.00
N PHE A 61 0.56 -13.72 -7.35
CA PHE A 61 -0.44 -14.76 -7.14
C PHE A 61 -0.51 -15.76 -8.30
N SER A 62 -0.17 -15.38 -9.53
CA SER A 62 -0.08 -16.31 -10.66
C SER A 62 1.19 -17.16 -10.66
N ARG A 63 2.23 -16.77 -9.91
CA ARG A 63 3.45 -17.58 -9.71
C ARG A 63 3.35 -18.56 -8.53
N LYS A 64 2.18 -18.64 -7.89
CA LYS A 64 1.88 -19.61 -6.82
C LYS A 64 1.01 -20.75 -7.34
#